data_AF-A0A0E9Q3L5-F1
#
_entry.id   AF-A0A0E9Q3L5-F1
#
_cell.length_a   1.000
_cell.length_b   1.000
_cell.length_c   1.000
_cell.angle_alpha   90.00
_cell.angle_beta   90.00
_cell.angle_gamma   90.00
#
_symmetry.space_group_name_H-M   'P 1'
#
loop_
_entity.id
_entity.type
_entity.pdbx_description
1 polymer ?
#
loop_
_entity_poly.entity_id
_entity_poly.type
_entity_poly.pdbx_seq_one_letter_code
_entity_poly.pdbx_strand_id
1 'polypeptide(L)' 'MKGVTVILLTAVLALGRCEHHEHTLENVALKGKAVQSSTYGSAYARRAIDGNRDGDYYHGSCSHTEGETNP' A
#
# COMPACT_ATOMS: atom_id res chain seq x y z
N MET A 1 -14.56 6.68 4.67
CA MET A 1 -14.01 5.69 3.70
C MET A 1 -14.15 6.17 2.24
N LYS A 2 -13.79 7.42 1.94
CA LYS A 2 -13.68 7.96 0.58
C LYS A 2 -12.41 8.81 0.55
N GLY A 3 -11.29 8.13 0.44
CA GLY A 3 -9.94 8.69 0.41
C GLY A 3 -8.96 7.62 -0.05
N VAL A 4 -9.45 6.72 -0.90
CA VAL A 4 -8.67 5.69 -1.58
C VAL A 4 -7.98 6.39 -2.75
N THR A 5 -6.95 7.17 -2.46
CA THR A 5 -5.95 7.54 -3.48
C THR A 5 -4.75 6.65 -3.22
N VAL A 6 -4.83 5.49 -3.86
CA VAL A 6 -3.77 4.50 -4.01
C VAL A 6 -2.59 5.19 -4.71
N ILE A 7 -1.64 5.73 -3.94
CA ILE A 7 -0.28 5.94 -4.45
C ILE A 7 0.44 4.60 -4.28
N LEU A 8 0.07 3.64 -5.13
CA LEU A 8 0.99 2.60 -5.54
C LEU A 8 1.08 2.71 -7.05
N LEU A 9 2.25 3.19 -7.50
CA LEU A 9 2.72 3.18 -8.88
C LEU A 9 2.13 1.99 -9.66
N THR A 10 1.32 2.27 -10.67
CA THR A 10 1.20 1.40 -11.84
C THR A 10 2.55 1.41 -12.57
N ALA A 11 3.52 0.66 -12.03
CA ALA A 11 4.74 0.31 -12.73
C ALA A 11 4.49 -0.98 -13.52
N VAL A 12 4.13 -0.78 -14.79
CA VAL A 12 4.58 -1.56 -15.93
C VAL A 12 4.45 -3.09 -15.77
N LEU A 13 3.31 -3.66 -16.19
CA LEU A 13 3.37 -4.98 -16.81
C LEU A 13 4.14 -4.84 -18.12
N ALA A 14 5.45 -5.06 -18.07
CA ALA A 14 6.26 -5.25 -19.28
C ALA A 14 5.80 -6.55 -19.95
N LEU A 15 5.36 -6.41 -21.20
CA LEU A 15 4.96 -7.46 -22.11
C LEU A 15 6.09 -8.46 -22.38
N GLY A 16 5.78 -9.74 -22.58
CA GLY A 16 6.57 -10.60 -23.49
C GLY A 16 7.17 -11.91 -22.91
N ARG A 17 6.39 -12.99 -23.08
CA ARG A 17 6.71 -14.40 -23.45
C ARG A 17 7.91 -15.18 -22.84
N CYS A 18 7.54 -16.45 -22.57
CA CYS A 18 8.32 -17.70 -22.66
C CYS A 18 9.60 -17.80 -21.81
N GLU A 19 9.51 -18.47 -20.67
CA GLU A 19 10.19 -19.75 -20.39
C GLU A 19 9.97 -20.15 -18.92
N HIS A 20 9.93 -21.47 -18.67
CA HIS A 20 9.65 -22.12 -17.39
C HIS A 20 10.57 -21.61 -16.25
N HIS A 21 10.08 -20.64 -15.49
CA HIS A 21 10.56 -20.38 -14.13
C HIS A 21 9.34 -19.97 -13.31
N GLU A 22 9.01 -20.74 -12.28
CA GLU A 22 8.05 -20.37 -11.24
C GLU A 22 8.60 -19.13 -10.51
N HIS A 23 8.50 -17.98 -11.16
CA HIS A 23 8.86 -16.70 -10.58
C HIS A 23 7.69 -16.31 -9.69
N THR A 24 7.74 -16.76 -8.43
CA THR A 24 6.80 -16.29 -7.41
C THR A 24 6.87 -14.77 -7.43
N LEU A 25 5.78 -14.12 -7.84
CA LEU A 25 5.68 -12.66 -7.83
C LEU A 25 5.72 -12.22 -6.36
N GLU A 26 6.88 -11.76 -5.93
CA GLU A 26 7.07 -11.25 -4.58
C GLU A 26 6.52 -9.82 -4.50
N ASN A 27 5.73 -9.54 -3.47
CA ASN A 27 5.35 -8.17 -3.16
C ASN A 27 6.56 -7.39 -2.61
N VAL A 28 7.25 -6.68 -3.49
CA VAL A 28 8.42 -5.87 -3.11
C VAL A 28 8.08 -4.67 -2.21
N ALA A 29 6.80 -4.27 -2.11
CA ALA A 29 6.39 -3.14 -1.27
C ALA A 29 6.64 -3.38 0.23
N LEU A 30 6.65 -4.64 0.68
CA LEU A 30 6.91 -5.03 2.08
C LEU A 30 8.31 -4.62 2.57
N LYS A 31 9.25 -4.46 1.64
CA LYS A 31 10.63 -4.05 1.92
C LYS A 31 10.82 -2.53 1.82
N GLY A 32 9.77 -1.81 1.43
CA GLY A 32 9.79 -0.38 1.18
C GLY A 32 9.58 0.45 2.43
N LYS A 33 9.46 1.77 2.21
CA LYS A 33 9.06 2.75 3.23
C LYS A 33 7.83 3.48 2.73
N ALA A 34 6.71 3.30 3.42
CA ALA A 34 5.49 4.06 3.14
C ALA A 34 5.53 5.42 3.85
N VAL A 35 5.01 6.44 3.18
CA VAL A 35 4.83 7.80 3.69
C VAL A 35 3.42 8.28 3.37
N GLN A 36 2.92 9.23 4.15
CA GLN A 36 1.62 9.87 3.96
C GLN A 36 1.72 11.34 4.39
N SER A 37 0.77 12.18 3.94
CA SER A 37 0.74 13.62 4.22
C SER A 37 0.69 13.94 5.71
N SER A 38 -0.22 13.27 6.41
CA SER A 38 -0.51 13.43 7.83
C SER A 38 -0.94 12.09 8.42
N THR A 39 -0.99 11.97 9.75
CA THR A 39 -1.39 10.72 10.41
C THR A 39 -2.56 10.97 11.34
N TYR A 40 -3.68 10.31 11.07
CA TYR A 40 -4.81 10.27 11.98
C TYR A 40 -4.60 9.19 13.05
N GLY A 41 -4.46 9.62 14.31
CA GLY A 41 -4.24 8.72 15.44
C GLY A 41 -3.00 7.85 15.27
N SER A 42 -3.19 6.52 15.36
CA SER A 42 -2.10 5.52 15.20
C SER A 42 -2.09 4.85 13.82
N ALA A 43 -2.80 5.40 12.84
CA ALA A 43 -2.94 4.82 11.50
C ALA A 43 -1.77 5.21 10.58
N TYR A 44 -0.56 4.78 10.98
CA TYR A 44 0.68 5.09 10.25
C TYR A 44 0.70 4.51 8.83
N ALA A 45 1.31 5.22 7.88
CA ALA A 45 1.49 4.78 6.49
C ALA A 45 2.07 3.36 6.33
N ARG A 46 2.96 2.95 7.25
CA ARG A 46 3.60 1.63 7.21
C ARG A 46 2.60 0.46 7.22
N ARG A 47 1.39 0.66 7.76
CA ARG A 47 0.34 -0.35 7.81
C ARG A 47 -0.13 -0.74 6.40
N ALA A 48 -0.05 0.16 5.42
CA ALA A 48 -0.37 -0.16 4.03
C ALA A 48 0.62 -1.14 3.36
N ILE A 49 1.79 -1.38 3.96
CA ILE A 49 2.83 -2.30 3.46
C ILE A 49 3.22 -3.35 4.50
N ASP A 50 2.38 -3.61 5.50
CA ASP A 50 2.69 -4.55 6.59
C ASP A 50 2.41 -6.03 6.23
N GLY A 51 1.86 -6.29 5.03
CA GLY A 51 1.54 -7.63 4.54
C GLY A 51 0.21 -8.18 5.04
N ASN A 52 -0.51 -7.45 5.88
CA ASN A 52 -1.86 -7.75 6.29
C ASN A 52 -2.86 -6.99 5.38
N ARG A 53 -3.90 -7.68 4.94
CA ARG A 53 -4.93 -7.15 4.03
C ARG A 53 -6.25 -6.86 4.75
N ASP A 54 -6.23 -6.85 6.08
CA ASP A 54 -7.40 -6.55 6.88
C ASP A 54 -7.85 -5.10 6.65
N GLY A 55 -9.07 -4.95 6.13
CA GLY A 55 -9.66 -3.66 5.83
C GLY A 55 -10.39 -3.02 7.01
N ASP A 56 -10.52 -3.71 8.14
CA ASP A 56 -11.09 -3.12 9.34
C ASP A 56 -10.06 -2.20 10.02
N TYR A 57 -10.43 -0.92 10.11
CA TYR A 57 -9.60 0.10 10.73
C TYR A 57 -9.21 -0.26 12.18
N TYR A 58 -10.12 -0.88 12.93
CA TYR A 58 -9.92 -1.22 14.33
C TYR A 58 -8.98 -2.41 14.53
N HIS A 59 -8.73 -3.21 13.48
CA HIS A 59 -7.76 -4.32 13.53
C HIS A 59 -6.32 -3.86 13.30
N GLY A 60 -6.10 -2.57 13.01
CA GLY A 60 -4.77 -1.97 13.06
C GLY A 60 -3.88 -2.21 11.82
N SER A 61 -4.47 -2.63 10.69
CA SER A 61 -3.75 -2.85 9.42
C SER A 61 -3.97 -1.73 8.39
N CYS A 62 -4.82 -0.74 8.70
CA CYS A 62 -5.09 0.39 7.81
C CYS A 62 -4.25 1.63 8.16
N SER A 63 -3.80 2.37 7.14
CA SER A 63 -3.30 3.74 7.25
C SER A 63 -4.44 4.76 7.13
N HIS A 64 -4.28 5.96 7.70
CA HIS A 64 -5.28 7.03 7.63
C HIS A 64 -4.64 8.41 7.81
N THR A 65 -5.02 9.36 6.95
CA THR A 65 -4.61 10.77 7.03
C THR A 65 -5.62 11.59 7.82
N GLU A 66 -5.23 12.77 8.27
CA GLU A 66 -6.19 13.77 8.76
C GLU A 66 -7.11 14.26 7.62
N GLY A 67 -8.15 14.99 7.99
CA GLY A 67 -8.99 15.70 7.01
C GLY A 67 -8.27 16.93 6.48
N GLU A 68 -7.73 16.85 5.27
CA GLU A 68 -6.93 17.91 4.64
C GLU A 68 -7.55 18.38 3.31
N THR A 69 -7.48 19.67 3.01
CA THR A 69 -7.92 20.23 1.73
C THR A 69 -6.89 20.08 0.61
N ASN A 70 -5.63 19.82 0.97
CA ASN A 70 -4.53 19.50 0.06
C ASN A 70 -3.65 18.39 0.65
N PRO A 71 -4.15 17.13 0.64
CA PRO A 71 -3.44 15.95 1.13
C PRO A 71 -2.33 15.48 0.17
#